data_AF-A0A7W9IM06-F1
#
_entry.id   AF-A0A7W9IM06-F1
#
_cell.length_a   1.000
_cell.length_b   1.000
_cell.length_c   1.000
_cell.angle_alpha   90.00
_cell.angle_beta   90.00
_cell.angle_gamma   90.00
#
_symmetry.space_group_name_H-M   'P 1'
#
loop_
_entity.id
_entity.type
_entity.pdbx_description
1 polymer ?
#
loop_
_entity_poly.entity_id
_entity_poly.type
_entity_poly.pdbx_seq_one_letter_code
_entity_poly.pdbx_strand_id
1 'polypeptide(L)'
;MSIGTCGRAFSTPCIHEHACVRCALLRPDPVQRARIEEICDNLIARIAEAEREGWLGEVEGLQVSLAGVEEKLRQLDRGHRRHTAVDLGIPTTRGDR
;
A
#
# COMPACT_ATOMS: atom_id res chain seq x y z
N MET A 1 -2.76 -14.59 -2.95
CA MET A 1 -1.47 -13.94 -3.26
C MET A 1 -1.43 -12.56 -2.61
N SER A 2 -0.29 -12.16 -2.04
CA SER A 2 -0.11 -10.84 -1.42
C SER A 2 0.22 -9.78 -2.48
N ILE A 3 -0.28 -8.56 -2.33
CA ILE A 3 0.03 -7.40 -3.22
C ILE A 3 1.38 -6.73 -2.91
N GLY A 4 2.18 -7.37 -2.06
CA GLY A 4 3.47 -6.86 -1.61
C GLY A 4 3.93 -7.53 -0.32
N THR A 5 4.84 -6.89 0.38
CA THR A 5 5.45 -7.42 1.59
C THR A 5 5.14 -6.53 2.79
N CYS A 6 4.67 -7.13 3.88
CA CYS A 6 4.48 -6.43 5.14
C CYS A 6 5.82 -6.30 5.86
N GLY A 7 6.20 -5.08 6.26
CA GLY A 7 7.44 -4.84 7.02
C GLY A 7 7.39 -5.23 8.50
N ARG A 8 6.37 -5.97 8.94
CA ARG A 8 6.27 -6.49 10.30
C ARG A 8 7.28 -7.62 10.53
N ALA A 9 7.65 -7.84 11.78
CA ALA A 9 8.52 -8.95 12.15
C ALA A 9 7.89 -10.29 11.76
N PHE A 10 8.73 -11.26 11.40
CA PHE A 10 8.29 -12.60 11.03
C PHE A 10 7.42 -13.23 12.13
N SER A 11 6.37 -13.95 11.73
CA SER A 11 5.40 -14.59 12.64
C SER A 11 4.58 -13.65 13.53
N THR A 12 4.54 -12.33 13.25
CA THR A 12 3.59 -11.42 13.91
C THR A 12 2.33 -11.24 13.06
N PRO A 13 1.13 -11.56 13.58
CA PRO A 13 -0.10 -11.36 12.82
C PRO A 13 -0.31 -9.86 12.60
N CYS A 14 -0.61 -9.48 11.36
CA CYS A 14 -1.23 -8.19 11.15
C CYS A 14 -2.68 -8.27 11.65
N ILE A 15 -3.16 -7.24 12.35
CA ILE A 15 -4.58 -7.13 12.74
C ILE A 15 -5.54 -7.22 11.54
N HIS A 16 -5.01 -7.04 10.33
CA HIS A 16 -5.73 -7.13 9.07
C HIS A 16 -5.49 -8.52 8.50
N GLU A 17 -6.26 -9.52 8.94
CA GLU A 17 -6.05 -10.93 8.58
C GLU A 17 -6.09 -11.17 7.05
N HIS A 18 -6.75 -10.31 6.28
CA HIS A 18 -6.81 -10.42 4.81
C HIS A 18 -6.74 -9.08 4.05
N ALA A 19 -6.55 -7.95 4.73
CA ALA A 19 -6.59 -6.60 4.15
C ALA A 19 -5.21 -5.92 4.17
N CYS A 20 -4.25 -6.46 3.42
CA CYS A 20 -2.92 -5.87 3.29
C CYS A 20 -2.97 -4.38 2.87
N VAL A 21 -3.99 -3.97 2.10
CA VAL A 21 -4.19 -2.59 1.63
C VAL A 21 -4.33 -1.58 2.78
N ARG A 22 -4.95 -1.99 3.91
CA ARG A 22 -5.10 -1.14 5.11
C ARG A 22 -3.86 -1.15 6.00
N CYS A 23 -2.90 -2.04 5.75
CA CYS A 23 -1.71 -2.14 6.57
C CYS A 23 -0.74 -0.98 6.26
N ALA A 24 -0.49 -0.13 7.26
CA ALA A 24 0.50 0.96 7.16
C ALA A 24 1.91 0.45 6.83
N LEU A 25 2.23 -0.77 7.24
CA LEU A 25 3.54 -1.40 7.02
C LEU A 25 3.62 -2.22 5.72
N LEU A 26 2.54 -2.32 4.94
CA LEU A 26 2.61 -2.93 3.61
C LEU A 26 3.45 -2.05 2.69
N ARG A 27 4.53 -2.63 2.16
CA ARG A 27 5.27 -2.12 1.00
C ARG A 27 4.69 -2.81 -0.26
N PRO A 28 4.00 -2.06 -1.14
CA PRO A 28 3.42 -2.65 -2.35
C PRO A 28 4.51 -3.10 -3.31
N ASP A 29 4.28 -4.22 -3.98
CA ASP A 29 5.14 -4.70 -5.08
C ASP A 29 4.78 -3.95 -6.37
N PRO A 30 5.73 -3.27 -7.04
CA PRO A 30 5.47 -2.60 -8.32
C PRO A 30 4.85 -3.51 -9.40
N VAL A 31 5.16 -4.80 -9.41
CA VAL A 31 4.59 -5.77 -10.37
C VAL A 31 3.08 -5.95 -10.15
N GLN A 32 2.59 -5.66 -8.94
CA GLN A 32 1.18 -5.80 -8.56
C GLN A 32 0.36 -4.52 -8.83
N ARG A 33 0.92 -3.48 -9.46
CA ARG A 33 0.22 -2.20 -9.70
C ARG A 33 -1.17 -2.39 -10.31
N ALA A 34 -1.27 -3.13 -11.42
CA ALA A 34 -2.54 -3.35 -12.11
C ALA A 34 -3.59 -4.00 -11.21
N ARG A 35 -3.16 -4.93 -10.34
CA ARG A 35 -4.05 -5.57 -9.37
C ARG A 35 -4.51 -4.60 -8.28
N ILE A 36 -3.66 -3.66 -7.87
CA ILE A 36 -4.02 -2.63 -6.89
C ILE A 36 -5.03 -1.64 -7.51
N GLU A 37 -4.86 -1.30 -8.79
CA GLU A 37 -5.83 -0.51 -9.56
C GLU A 37 -7.19 -1.22 -9.68
N GLU A 38 -7.19 -2.52 -9.99
CA GLU A 38 -8.42 -3.34 -10.01
C GLU A 38 -9.15 -3.34 -8.66
N ILE A 39 -8.42 -3.45 -7.54
CA ILE A 39 -9.01 -3.35 -6.20
C ILE A 39 -9.61 -1.95 -5.97
N CYS A 40 -8.97 -0.89 -6.47
CA CYS A 40 -9.47 0.48 -6.38
C CYS A 40 -10.83 0.61 -7.08
N ASP A 41 -10.92 0.15 -8.34
CA ASP A 41 -12.14 0.22 -9.13
C ASP A 41 -13.26 -0.60 -8.50
N ASN A 42 -12.95 -1.79 -7.96
CA ASN A 42 -13.91 -2.62 -7.26
C ASN A 42 -14.45 -1.93 -5.99
N LEU A 43 -13.58 -1.27 -5.21
CA LEU A 43 -13.99 -0.54 -4.01
C LEU A 43 -14.90 0.64 -4.37
N ILE A 44 -14.60 1.39 -5.44
CA ILE A 44 -15.45 2.49 -5.92
C ILE A 44 -16.84 1.95 -6.30
N ALA A 45 -16.90 0.84 -7.04
CA ALA A 45 -18.17 0.21 -7.42
C ALA A 45 -18.99 -0.25 -6.20
N ARG A 46 -18.32 -0.85 -5.21
CA ARG A 46 -18.95 -1.33 -3.96
C ARG A 46 -19.44 -0.19 -3.07
N ILE A 47 -18.69 0.92 -2.99
CA ILE A 47 -19.14 2.13 -2.28
C ILE A 47 -20.42 2.65 -2.94
N ALA A 48 -20.42 2.82 -4.26
CA ALA A 48 -21.58 3.31 -4.98
C ALA A 48 -22.81 2.40 -4.80
N GLU A 49 -22.60 1.08 -4.72
CA GLU A 49 -23.66 0.13 -4.40
C GLU A 49 -24.18 0.29 -2.97
N ALA A 50 -23.29 0.31 -1.98
CA ALA A 50 -23.66 0.48 -0.58
C ALA A 50 -24.39 1.81 -0.32
N GLU A 51 -24.01 2.88 -1.03
CA GLU A 51 -24.73 4.17 -0.99
C GLU A 51 -26.14 4.06 -1.56
N ARG A 52 -26.32 3.39 -2.71
CA ARG A 52 -27.66 3.18 -3.31
C ARG A 52 -28.57 2.35 -2.42
N GLU A 53 -28.03 1.32 -1.77
CA GLU A 53 -28.79 0.41 -0.90
C GLU A 53 -28.93 0.93 0.55
N GLY A 54 -28.30 2.07 0.87
CA GLY A 54 -28.38 2.68 2.20
C GLY A 54 -27.57 1.95 3.29
N TRP A 55 -26.57 1.16 2.92
CA TRP A 55 -25.70 0.41 3.84
C TRP A 55 -24.59 1.27 4.43
N LEU A 56 -24.97 2.27 5.23
CA LEU A 56 -24.05 3.29 5.74
C LEU A 56 -22.87 2.71 6.53
N GLY A 57 -23.08 1.62 7.28
CA GLY A 57 -22.01 0.94 8.02
C GLY A 57 -20.96 0.26 7.12
N GLU A 58 -21.35 -0.17 5.92
CA GLU A 58 -20.41 -0.76 4.95
C GLU A 58 -19.64 0.34 4.21
N VAL A 59 -20.31 1.45 3.87
CA VAL A 59 -19.69 2.60 3.18
C VAL A 59 -18.44 3.08 3.91
N GLU A 60 -18.51 3.28 5.23
CA GLU A 60 -17.37 3.76 6.02
C GLU A 60 -16.16 2.79 5.93
N GLY A 61 -16.40 1.49 6.11
CA GLY A 61 -15.35 0.48 6.02
C GLY A 61 -14.74 0.37 4.61
N LEU A 62 -15.56 0.54 3.57
CA LEU A 62 -15.11 0.54 2.19
C LEU A 62 -14.27 1.79 1.87
N GLN A 63 -14.68 2.97 2.32
CA GLN A 63 -13.93 4.23 2.17
C GLN A 63 -12.54 4.16 2.83
N VAL A 64 -12.44 3.59 4.03
CA VAL A 64 -11.13 3.35 4.68
C VAL A 64 -10.24 2.43 3.84
N SER A 65 -10.82 1.43 3.19
CA SER A 65 -10.07 0.53 2.30
C SER A 65 -9.60 1.24 1.05
N LEU A 66 -10.46 2.08 0.45
CA LEU A 66 -10.15 2.88 -0.73
C LEU A 66 -8.98 3.82 -0.45
N ALA A 67 -9.03 4.56 0.66
CA ALA A 67 -7.93 5.43 1.09
C ALA A 67 -6.62 4.65 1.26
N GLY A 68 -6.68 3.43 1.80
CA GLY A 68 -5.53 2.53 1.90
C GLY A 68 -4.95 2.16 0.54
N VAL A 69 -5.80 1.79 -0.42
CA VAL A 69 -5.40 1.42 -1.80
C VAL A 69 -4.78 2.60 -2.54
N GLU A 70 -5.41 3.77 -2.49
CA GLU A 70 -4.87 4.98 -3.12
C GLU A 70 -3.49 5.34 -2.57
N GLU A 71 -3.29 5.23 -1.26
CA GLU A 71 -1.99 5.47 -0.65
C GLU A 71 -0.93 4.46 -1.15
N LYS A 72 -1.31 3.20 -1.41
CA LYS A 72 -0.38 2.23 -2.03
C LYS A 72 -0.03 2.60 -3.46
N LEU A 73 -0.96 3.10 -4.26
CA LEU A 73 -0.66 3.61 -5.60
C LEU A 73 0.27 4.82 -5.54
N ARG A 74 0.01 5.78 -4.64
CA ARG A 74 0.92 6.92 -4.40
C ARG A 74 2.32 6.47 -3.96
N GLN A 75 2.43 5.41 -3.16
CA GLN A 75 3.73 4.82 -2.80
C GLN A 75 4.48 4.27 -4.01
N LEU A 76 3.80 3.55 -4.91
CA LEU A 76 4.38 3.03 -6.14
C LEU A 76 4.86 4.17 -7.06
N ASP A 77 4.06 5.23 -7.22
CA ASP A 77 4.44 6.39 -8.02
C ASP A 77 5.66 7.12 -7.44
N ARG A 78 5.75 7.25 -6.11
CA ARG A 78 6.93 7.81 -5.43
C ARG A 78 8.15 6.92 -5.61
N GLY A 79 8.00 5.61 -5.51
CA GLY A 79 9.06 4.63 -5.73
C GLY A 79 9.64 4.73 -7.14
N HIS A 80 8.77 4.75 -8.16
CA HIS A 80 9.18 4.89 -9.57
C HIS A 80 10.04 6.15 -9.81
N ARG A 81 9.65 7.29 -9.20
CA ARG A 81 10.42 8.55 -9.30
C ARG A 81 11.77 8.51 -8.58
N ARG A 82 11.93 7.65 -7.57
CA ARG A 82 13.12 7.59 -6.69
C ARG A 82 14.19 6.62 -7.19
N HIS A 83 13.91 5.82 -8.21
CA HIS A 83 14.88 4.95 -8.88
C HIS A 83 15.88 5.71 -9.77
N THR A 84 15.84 7.05 -9.79
CA THR A 84 17.01 7.85 -10.17
C THR A 84 18.09 7.64 -9.12
N ALA A 85 19.09 6.79 -9.42
CA ALA A 85 20.21 6.53 -8.52
C ALA A 85 20.82 7.85 -8.04
N VAL A 86 20.81 8.06 -6.72
CA VAL A 86 21.53 9.18 -6.09
C VAL A 86 22.91 8.65 -5.73
N ASP A 87 23.95 9.20 -6.33
CA ASP A 87 25.33 8.89 -5.96
C ASP A 87 25.62 9.46 -4.57
N LEU A 88 25.86 8.56 -3.61
CA LEU A 88 26.12 8.93 -2.21
C LEU A 88 27.63 9.10 -1.94
N GLY A 89 28.50 8.83 -2.92
CA GLY A 89 29.94 8.80 -2.73
C GLY A 89 30.42 7.68 -1.80
N ILE A 90 31.73 7.42 -1.79
CA ILE A 90 32.35 6.47 -0.86
C ILE A 90 32.72 7.21 0.44
N PRO A 91 32.23 6.78 1.62
CA PRO A 91 32.62 7.41 2.87
C PRO A 91 34.09 7.15 3.16
N THR A 92 34.88 8.22 3.32
CA THR A 92 36.27 8.11 3.75
C THR A 92 36.32 7.85 5.25
N THR A 93 36.87 6.70 5.66
CA THR A 93 37.19 6.47 7.07
C THR A 93 38.33 7.41 7.46
N ARG A 94 38.12 8.25 8.48
CA ARG A 94 39.17 9.10 9.04
C ARG A 94 40.17 8.17 9.72
N GLY A 95 41.33 7.97 9.10
CA GLY A 95 42.42 7.16 9.63
C GLY A 95 42.82 7.61 11.03
N ASP A 96 42.91 6.62 11.91
CA ASP A 96 43.42 6.66 13.29
C ASP A 96 44.83 7.27 13.34
N ARG A 97 45.11 8.05 14.39
CA ARG A 97 46.36 8.81 14.56
C ARG A 97 46.95 8.55 15.92
#